data_AF-G3HC48-F1
#
_entry.id   AF-G3HC48-F1
#
_cell.length_a   1.000
_cell.length_b   1.000
_cell.length_c   1.000
_cell.angle_alpha   90.00
_cell.angle_beta   90.00
_cell.angle_gamma   90.00
#
_symmetry.space_group_name_H-M   'P 1'
#
loop_
_entity.id
_entity.type
_entity.pdbx_description
1 polymer ?
#
loop_
_entity_poly.entity_id
_entity_poly.type
_entity_poly.pdbx_seq_one_letter_code
_entity_poly.pdbx_strand_id
1 'polypeptide(L)'
;MPFPLNFFLPGRMQRRYMERLQLLCGEHKSESEEELEKELYQEARECLTLLSQRLGSQKFFFGNAPASLDAFVFSHLVLLLQAKLPSGKLQAHLRGLHNLCVYCTHILNLYFPRDGAEVPPPQPTPAGPETDEEPYRRRNQILSVLAGLAAMVGYALLSGIVSIHRATPTRTPSTRALGMTEEDEEE
;
A
#
# COMPACT_ATOMS: atom_id res chain seq x y z
N MET A 1 -7.71 -0.66 -1.37
CA MET A 1 -6.64 0.35 -1.58
C MET A 1 -7.23 1.51 -2.35
N PRO A 2 -7.14 2.75 -1.85
CA PRO A 2 -7.67 3.91 -2.56
C PRO A 2 -6.81 4.27 -3.78
N PHE A 3 -7.44 4.92 -4.75
CA PHE A 3 -6.74 5.59 -5.85
C PHE A 3 -5.81 6.70 -5.30
N PRO A 4 -4.59 6.87 -5.82
CA PRO A 4 -3.97 6.21 -6.97
C PRO A 4 -3.10 4.99 -6.63
N LEU A 5 -2.98 4.62 -5.35
CA LEU A 5 -2.05 3.58 -4.90
C LEU A 5 -2.31 2.21 -5.55
N ASN A 6 -3.56 1.92 -5.91
CA ASN A 6 -3.93 0.68 -6.60
C ASN A 6 -3.21 0.48 -7.96
N PHE A 7 -2.75 1.54 -8.62
CA PHE A 7 -2.07 1.43 -9.92
C PHE A 7 -0.60 1.02 -9.81
N PHE A 8 0.11 1.51 -8.78
CA PHE A 8 1.56 1.34 -8.68
C PHE A 8 1.97 0.29 -7.66
N LEU A 9 1.17 0.13 -6.59
CA LEU A 9 1.52 -0.76 -5.49
C LEU A 9 1.59 -2.23 -5.92
N PRO A 10 0.63 -2.78 -6.70
CA PRO A 10 0.71 -4.17 -7.16
C PRO A 10 1.99 -4.44 -7.98
N GLY A 11 2.33 -3.54 -8.92
CA GLY A 11 3.54 -3.68 -9.74
C GLY A 11 4.83 -3.61 -8.91
N ARG A 12 4.91 -2.74 -7.90
CA ARG A 12 6.07 -2.69 -6.99
C ARG A 12 6.18 -3.96 -6.15
N MET A 13 5.07 -4.48 -5.64
CA MET A 13 5.07 -5.72 -4.87
C MET A 13 5.50 -6.91 -5.75
N GLN A 14 4.93 -7.04 -6.95
CA GLN A 14 5.29 -8.09 -7.89
C GLN A 14 6.79 -8.09 -8.22
N ARG A 15 7.38 -6.94 -8.54
CA ARG A 15 8.83 -6.85 -8.82
C ARG A 15 9.68 -7.36 -7.66
N ARG A 16 9.36 -6.94 -6.43
CA ARG A 16 10.07 -7.39 -5.22
C ARG A 16 9.97 -8.91 -5.02
N TYR A 17 8.80 -9.51 -5.30
CA TYR A 17 8.63 -10.96 -5.24
C TYR A 17 9.42 -11.66 -6.34
N MET A 18 9.44 -11.13 -7.56
CA MET A 18 10.21 -11.69 -8.68
C MET A 18 11.72 -11.67 -8.41
N GLU A 19 12.25 -10.57 -7.89
CA GLU A 19 13.65 -10.46 -7.49
C GLU A 19 14.00 -11.52 -6.43
N ARG A 20 13.14 -11.70 -5.43
CA ARG A 20 13.34 -12.74 -4.41
C ARG A 20 13.30 -14.15 -5.00
N LEU A 21 12.39 -14.42 -5.93
CA LEU A 21 12.27 -15.73 -6.57
C LEU A 21 13.53 -16.05 -7.39
N GLN A 22 14.06 -15.08 -8.14
CA GLN A 22 15.32 -15.21 -8.86
C GLN A 22 16.50 -15.55 -7.94
N LEU A 23 16.57 -14.95 -6.75
CA LEU A 23 17.61 -15.26 -5.77
C LEU A 23 17.46 -16.65 -5.16
N LEU A 24 16.23 -17.15 -5.00
CA LEU A 24 15.97 -18.48 -4.43
C LEU A 24 16.23 -19.61 -5.43
N CYS A 25 15.85 -19.41 -6.70
CA CYS A 25 16.03 -20.39 -7.76
C CYS A 25 17.47 -20.43 -8.30
N GLY A 26 18.31 -19.45 -7.95
CA GLY A 26 19.72 -19.37 -8.38
C GLY A 26 19.89 -18.99 -9.86
N GLU A 27 21.15 -19.02 -10.34
CA GLU A 27 21.48 -18.78 -11.76
C GLU A 27 21.12 -19.96 -12.69
N HIS A 28 20.10 -20.76 -12.35
CA HIS A 28 19.58 -21.85 -13.20
C HIS A 28 18.76 -21.29 -14.38
N LYS A 29 19.38 -20.38 -15.13
CA LYS A 29 18.79 -19.58 -16.22
C LYS A 29 18.78 -20.32 -17.56
N SER A 30 19.17 -21.59 -17.59
CA SER A 30 19.20 -22.41 -18.81
C SER A 30 17.92 -23.23 -19.02
N GLU A 31 17.05 -23.32 -18.02
CA GLU A 31 15.79 -24.04 -18.11
C GLU A 31 14.66 -23.11 -18.54
N SER A 32 13.72 -23.65 -19.33
CA SER A 32 12.52 -22.92 -19.75
C SER A 32 11.73 -22.44 -18.52
N GLU A 33 11.06 -21.30 -18.61
CA GLU A 33 10.14 -20.81 -17.55
C GLU A 33 9.13 -21.92 -17.15
N GLU A 34 8.74 -22.75 -18.11
CA GLU A 34 7.85 -23.89 -17.91
C GLU A 34 8.48 -25.04 -17.10
N GLU A 35 9.80 -25.25 -17.22
CA GLU A 35 10.52 -26.28 -16.45
C GLU A 35 10.66 -25.83 -15.01
N LEU A 36 11.08 -24.59 -14.79
CA LEU A 36 11.14 -23.99 -13.46
C LEU A 36 9.77 -24.00 -12.76
N GLU A 37 8.70 -23.67 -13.48
CA GLU A 37 7.34 -23.75 -12.95
C GLU A 37 7.01 -25.19 -12.49
N LYS A 38 7.32 -26.21 -13.31
CA LYS A 38 7.07 -27.61 -12.97
C LYS A 38 7.82 -28.06 -11.73
N GLU A 39 9.11 -27.72 -11.62
CA GLU A 39 9.93 -28.05 -10.45
C GLU A 39 9.37 -27.42 -9.18
N LEU A 40 9.04 -26.12 -9.23
CA LEU A 40 8.47 -25.41 -8.08
C LEU A 40 7.13 -26.01 -7.66
N TYR A 41 6.29 -26.42 -8.61
CA TYR A 41 5.06 -27.14 -8.30
C TYR A 41 5.32 -28.50 -7.66
N GLN A 42 6.32 -29.24 -8.15
CA GLN A 42 6.67 -30.54 -7.60
C GLN A 42 7.14 -30.40 -6.16
N GLU A 43 8.09 -29.51 -5.89
CA GLU A 43 8.61 -29.24 -4.56
C GLU A 43 7.50 -28.78 -3.60
N ALA A 44 6.62 -27.89 -4.06
CA ALA A 44 5.48 -27.45 -3.26
C ALA A 44 4.53 -28.61 -2.91
N ARG A 45 4.26 -29.52 -3.86
CA ARG A 45 3.41 -30.72 -3.60
C ARG A 45 4.06 -31.66 -2.61
N GLU A 46 5.37 -31.88 -2.71
CA GLU A 46 6.14 -32.70 -1.78
C GLU A 46 6.11 -32.09 -0.37
N CYS A 47 6.35 -30.78 -0.26
CA CYS A 47 6.27 -30.04 1.00
C CYS A 47 4.88 -30.15 1.66
N LEU A 48 3.79 -29.95 0.89
CA LEU A 48 2.43 -30.14 1.41
C LEU A 48 2.18 -31.58 1.89
N THR A 49 2.73 -32.56 1.17
CA THR A 49 2.61 -33.98 1.55
C THR A 49 3.37 -34.27 2.83
N LEU A 50 4.59 -33.72 2.98
CA LEU A 50 5.38 -33.83 4.21
C LEU A 50 4.70 -33.14 5.40
N LEU A 51 4.09 -31.97 5.19
CA LEU A 51 3.29 -31.30 6.23
C LEU A 51 2.10 -32.16 6.65
N SER A 52 1.39 -32.76 5.69
CA SER A 52 0.29 -33.67 5.97
C SER A 52 0.75 -34.90 6.76
N GLN A 53 1.87 -35.52 6.38
CA GLN A 53 2.46 -36.64 7.12
C GLN A 53 2.88 -36.22 8.53
N ARG A 54 3.50 -35.05 8.67
CA ARG A 54 3.99 -34.54 9.96
C ARG A 54 2.84 -34.20 10.91
N LEU A 55 1.74 -33.65 10.39
CA LEU A 55 0.54 -33.40 11.18
C LEU A 55 -0.13 -34.71 11.59
N GLY A 56 -0.19 -35.69 10.69
CA GLY A 56 -0.83 -36.98 10.93
C GLY A 56 -2.28 -36.82 11.36
N SER A 57 -2.62 -37.38 12.52
CA SER A 57 -3.95 -37.27 13.17
C SER A 57 -4.02 -36.16 14.24
N GLN A 58 -2.96 -35.38 14.41
CA GLN A 58 -2.90 -34.35 15.45
C GLN A 58 -3.67 -33.10 15.04
N LYS A 59 -4.15 -32.34 16.03
CA LYS A 59 -4.83 -31.05 15.80
C LYS A 59 -3.86 -29.92 15.47
N PHE A 60 -2.63 -30.02 15.96
CA PHE A 60 -1.54 -29.06 15.78
C PHE A 60 -0.20 -29.79 15.60
N PHE A 61 0.79 -29.10 15.04
CA PHE A 61 2.09 -29.71 14.70
C PHE A 61 2.92 -30.14 15.92
N PHE A 62 2.73 -29.49 17.08
CA PHE A 62 3.50 -29.77 18.30
C PHE A 62 2.62 -30.23 19.49
N GLY A 63 1.49 -30.87 19.22
CA GLY A 63 0.66 -31.53 20.22
C GLY A 63 -0.76 -30.96 20.30
N ASN A 64 -1.20 -30.61 21.51
CA ASN A 64 -2.59 -30.26 21.78
C ASN A 64 -2.87 -28.75 21.81
N ALA A 65 -1.82 -27.93 21.72
CA ALA A 65 -1.93 -26.47 21.67
C ALA A 65 -1.25 -25.94 20.40
N PRO A 66 -1.77 -24.84 19.82
CA PRO A 66 -1.17 -24.22 18.65
C PRO A 66 0.18 -23.57 19.02
N ALA A 67 1.16 -23.73 18.13
CA ALA A 67 2.48 -23.14 18.23
C ALA A 67 2.72 -22.11 17.11
N SER A 68 3.87 -21.44 17.15
CA SER A 68 4.29 -20.47 16.12
C SER A 68 4.32 -21.08 14.72
N LEU A 69 4.73 -22.36 14.61
CA LEU A 69 4.70 -23.09 13.34
C LEU A 69 3.27 -23.22 12.81
N ASP A 70 2.29 -23.47 13.68
CA ASP A 70 0.90 -23.61 13.25
C ASP A 70 0.40 -22.31 12.62
N ALA A 71 0.69 -21.15 13.23
CA ALA A 71 0.35 -19.84 12.67
C ALA A 71 1.02 -19.62 11.30
N PHE A 72 2.29 -19.97 11.16
CA PHE A 72 3.04 -19.84 9.90
C PHE A 72 2.46 -20.73 8.80
N VAL A 73 2.28 -22.01 9.06
CA VAL A 73 1.73 -22.98 8.10
C VAL A 73 0.30 -22.62 7.74
N PHE A 74 -0.53 -22.31 8.75
CA PHE A 74 -1.91 -21.88 8.55
C PHE A 74 -2.01 -20.69 7.60
N SER A 75 -1.19 -19.65 7.80
CA SER A 75 -1.23 -18.44 6.97
C SER A 75 -1.01 -18.73 5.49
N HIS A 76 -0.17 -19.70 5.15
CA HIS A 76 0.08 -20.10 3.76
C HIS A 76 -1.04 -21.00 3.22
N LEU A 77 -1.44 -22.02 3.98
CA LEU A 77 -2.45 -22.98 3.54
C LEU A 77 -3.82 -22.33 3.33
N VAL A 78 -4.24 -21.45 4.25
CA VAL A 78 -5.54 -20.78 4.15
C VAL A 78 -5.59 -19.84 2.94
N LEU A 79 -4.51 -19.10 2.68
CA LEU A 79 -4.40 -18.24 1.50
C LEU A 79 -4.42 -19.08 0.22
N LEU A 80 -3.70 -20.20 0.18
CA LEU A 80 -3.70 -21.10 -0.97
C LEU A 80 -5.09 -21.70 -1.23
N LEU A 81 -5.85 -22.03 -0.19
CA LEU A 81 -7.22 -22.57 -0.31
C LEU A 81 -8.26 -21.55 -0.79
N GLN A 82 -8.09 -20.27 -0.43
CA GLN A 82 -9.06 -19.21 -0.69
C GLN A 82 -8.73 -18.34 -1.90
N ALA A 83 -7.45 -18.27 -2.30
CA ALA A 83 -7.02 -17.45 -3.42
C ALA A 83 -7.64 -17.93 -4.74
N LYS A 84 -8.05 -16.96 -5.57
CA LYS A 84 -8.44 -17.19 -6.96
C LYS A 84 -7.18 -17.13 -7.82
N LEU A 85 -6.57 -18.29 -8.05
CA LEU A 85 -5.35 -18.41 -8.84
C LEU A 85 -5.67 -18.78 -10.31
N PRO A 86 -4.87 -18.33 -11.29
CA PRO A 86 -5.01 -18.74 -12.69
C PRO A 86 -4.87 -20.26 -12.88
N SER A 87 -4.01 -20.89 -12.08
CA SER A 87 -3.80 -22.34 -12.03
C SER A 87 -4.29 -22.90 -10.69
N GLY A 88 -5.22 -23.86 -10.75
CA GLY A 88 -5.78 -24.54 -9.57
C GLY A 88 -5.05 -25.81 -9.16
N LYS A 89 -3.94 -26.19 -9.82
CA LYS A 89 -3.29 -27.51 -9.65
C LYS A 89 -2.85 -27.78 -8.20
N LEU A 90 -2.10 -26.83 -7.62
CA LEU A 90 -1.60 -26.97 -6.24
C LEU A 90 -2.74 -26.89 -5.22
N GLN A 91 -3.74 -26.03 -5.47
CA GLN A 91 -4.93 -25.92 -4.63
C GLN A 91 -5.74 -27.22 -4.64
N ALA A 92 -5.84 -27.91 -5.79
CA ALA A 92 -6.48 -29.21 -5.90
C ALA A 92 -5.71 -30.30 -5.12
N HIS A 93 -4.38 -30.31 -5.21
CA HIS A 93 -3.54 -31.23 -4.42
C HIS A 93 -3.74 -31.02 -2.92
N LEU A 94 -3.73 -29.77 -2.45
CA LEU A 94 -3.99 -29.43 -1.05
C LEU A 94 -5.39 -29.88 -0.59
N ARG A 95 -6.43 -29.71 -1.43
CA ARG A 95 -7.79 -30.20 -1.10
C ARG A 95 -7.87 -31.72 -0.98
N GLY A 96 -7.00 -32.45 -1.68
CA GLY A 96 -6.86 -33.90 -1.51
C GLY A 96 -6.27 -34.31 -0.15
N LEU A 97 -5.54 -33.43 0.51
CA LEU A 97 -4.97 -33.63 1.84
C LEU A 97 -5.98 -33.22 2.91
N HIS A 98 -6.93 -34.12 3.20
CA HIS A 98 -8.08 -33.80 4.05
C HIS A 98 -7.69 -33.36 5.47
N ASN A 99 -6.65 -33.96 6.07
CA ASN A 99 -6.16 -33.57 7.39
C ASN A 99 -5.70 -32.11 7.46
N LEU A 100 -5.00 -31.61 6.43
CA LEU A 100 -4.60 -30.21 6.34
C LEU A 100 -5.80 -29.27 6.16
N CYS A 101 -6.83 -29.71 5.44
CA CYS A 101 -8.07 -28.95 5.29
C CYS A 101 -8.83 -28.84 6.62
N VAL A 102 -8.94 -29.94 7.36
CA VAL A 102 -9.53 -29.99 8.70
C VAL A 102 -8.73 -29.11 9.67
N TYR A 103 -7.40 -29.20 9.63
CA TYR A 103 -6.49 -28.35 10.39
C TYR A 103 -6.73 -26.85 10.15
N CYS A 104 -6.83 -26.42 8.88
CA CYS A 104 -7.11 -25.02 8.55
C CYS A 104 -8.49 -24.59 9.06
N THR A 105 -9.49 -25.44 8.90
CA THR A 105 -10.87 -25.17 9.37
C THR A 105 -10.91 -25.06 10.90
N HIS A 106 -10.19 -25.92 11.60
CA HIS A 106 -10.07 -25.91 13.05
C HIS A 106 -9.45 -24.59 13.55
N ILE A 107 -8.35 -24.13 12.95
CA ILE A 107 -7.70 -22.86 13.31
C ILE A 107 -8.60 -21.67 13.00
N LEU A 108 -9.28 -21.66 11.85
CA LEU A 108 -10.26 -20.62 11.52
C LEU A 108 -11.36 -20.53 12.60
N ASN A 109 -11.94 -21.65 13.00
CA ASN A 109 -12.99 -21.65 14.00
C ASN A 109 -12.49 -21.24 15.40
N LEU A 110 -11.23 -21.57 15.73
CA LEU A 110 -10.64 -21.28 17.03
C LEU A 110 -10.26 -19.80 17.19
N TYR A 111 -9.72 -19.17 16.15
CA TYR A 111 -9.14 -17.82 16.22
C TYR A 111 -9.83 -16.76 15.38
N PHE A 112 -10.62 -17.17 14.39
CA PHE A 112 -11.37 -16.28 13.49
C PHE A 112 -12.84 -16.72 13.42
N PRO A 113 -13.53 -16.87 14.57
CA PRO A 113 -14.94 -17.23 14.57
C PRO A 113 -15.71 -16.20 13.73
N ARG A 114 -16.55 -16.68 12.82
CA ARG A 114 -17.38 -15.81 12.00
C ARG A 114 -18.31 -15.06 12.96
N ASP A 115 -18.15 -13.73 13.03
CA ASP A 115 -18.90 -12.84 13.93
C ASP A 115 -20.40 -13.22 13.92
N GLY A 116 -20.86 -13.86 15.00
CA GLY A 116 -22.23 -14.37 15.13
C GLY A 116 -22.45 -15.60 16.01
N ALA A 117 -21.41 -16.33 16.42
CA ALA A 117 -21.54 -17.41 17.41
C ALA A 117 -20.94 -16.97 18.76
N GLU A 118 -21.83 -16.51 19.66
CA GLU A 118 -21.64 -16.23 21.08
C GLU A 118 -20.24 -15.75 21.53
N VAL A 119 -20.08 -14.43 21.58
CA VAL A 119 -19.26 -13.81 22.61
C VAL A 119 -20.00 -14.00 23.94
N PRO A 120 -19.40 -14.59 25.00
CA PRO A 120 -20.01 -14.56 26.34
C PRO A 120 -20.28 -13.10 26.72
N PRO A 121 -21.42 -12.77 27.35
CA PRO A 121 -21.81 -11.39 27.56
C PRO A 121 -20.68 -10.63 28.27
N PRO A 122 -20.25 -9.45 27.77
CA PRO A 122 -19.29 -8.63 28.47
C PRO A 122 -19.88 -8.24 29.81
N GLN A 123 -19.13 -8.48 30.89
CA GLN A 123 -19.46 -7.96 32.20
C GLN A 123 -19.59 -6.42 32.11
N PRO A 124 -20.63 -5.81 32.72
CA PRO A 124 -20.84 -4.38 32.61
C PRO A 124 -19.74 -3.62 33.36
N THR A 125 -18.81 -3.02 32.62
CA THR A 125 -17.98 -1.91 33.08
C THR A 125 -18.57 -0.59 32.59
N PRO A 126 -18.47 0.50 33.37
CA PRO A 126 -19.22 1.73 33.13
C PRO A 126 -18.80 2.43 31.84
N ALA A 127 -19.81 2.89 31.10
CA ALA A 127 -19.70 3.65 29.87
C ALA A 127 -18.74 4.86 29.99
N GLY A 128 -17.66 4.82 29.21
CA GLY A 128 -16.93 6.02 28.78
C GLY A 128 -17.45 6.45 27.41
N PRO A 129 -17.53 7.76 27.12
CA PRO A 129 -18.03 8.23 25.83
C PRO A 129 -17.05 7.88 24.72
N GLU A 130 -17.53 7.12 23.75
CA GLU A 130 -16.86 6.82 22.48
C GLU A 130 -16.68 8.12 21.69
N THR A 131 -15.49 8.71 21.78
CA THR A 131 -15.06 9.75 20.84
C THR A 131 -14.29 9.09 19.70
N ASP A 132 -15.02 8.54 18.74
CA ASP A 132 -14.46 8.18 17.43
C ASP A 132 -14.34 9.49 16.59
N GLU A 133 -13.43 10.38 16.99
CA GLU A 133 -12.99 11.50 16.15
C GLU A 133 -11.89 11.00 15.20
N GLU A 134 -12.30 10.64 14.00
CA GLU A 134 -11.41 10.15 12.94
C GLU A 134 -10.33 11.19 12.57
N PRO A 135 -9.03 10.89 12.74
CA PRO A 135 -7.93 11.84 12.55
C PRO A 135 -7.72 12.29 11.09
N TYR A 136 -8.48 11.74 10.13
CA TYR A 136 -8.33 11.99 8.69
C TYR A 136 -9.14 13.19 8.16
N ARG A 137 -10.16 13.67 8.90
CA ARG A 137 -11.03 14.77 8.44
C ARG A 137 -10.28 16.09 8.29
N ARG A 138 -9.40 16.42 9.25
CA ARG A 138 -8.60 17.66 9.23
C ARG A 138 -7.60 17.65 8.07
N ARG A 139 -6.98 16.50 7.78
CA ARG A 139 -6.02 16.38 6.68
C ARG A 139 -6.68 16.62 5.31
N ASN A 140 -7.87 16.06 5.11
CA ASN A 140 -8.59 16.23 3.84
C ASN A 140 -9.07 17.67 3.64
N GLN A 141 -9.46 18.38 4.71
CA GLN A 141 -9.79 19.80 4.65
C GLN A 141 -8.56 20.65 4.29
N ILE A 142 -7.41 20.43 4.94
CA ILE A 142 -6.17 21.15 4.63
C ILE A 142 -5.76 20.96 3.17
N LEU A 143 -5.84 19.72 2.67
CA LEU A 143 -5.53 19.41 1.26
C LEU A 143 -6.48 20.11 0.30
N SER A 144 -7.77 20.19 0.61
CA SER A 144 -8.74 20.90 -0.23
C SER A 144 -8.50 22.42 -0.28
N VAL A 145 -8.14 23.03 0.86
CA VAL A 145 -7.82 24.46 0.93
C VAL A 145 -6.55 24.77 0.15
N LEU A 146 -5.49 23.96 0.31
CA LEU A 146 -4.24 24.12 -0.43
C LEU A 146 -4.45 23.98 -1.94
N ALA A 147 -5.21 22.97 -2.37
CA ALA A 147 -5.51 22.76 -3.79
C ALA A 147 -6.32 23.93 -4.38
N GLY A 148 -7.31 24.44 -3.64
CA GLY A 148 -8.07 25.62 -4.04
C GLY A 148 -7.19 26.87 -4.16
N LEU A 149 -6.31 27.11 -3.19
CA LEU A 149 -5.42 28.28 -3.19
C LEU A 149 -4.40 28.22 -4.33
N ALA A 150 -3.83 27.04 -4.60
CA ALA A 150 -2.95 26.82 -5.74
C ALA A 150 -3.66 27.05 -7.08
N ALA A 151 -4.91 26.57 -7.23
CA ALA A 151 -5.71 26.79 -8.42
C ALA A 151 -6.05 28.27 -8.62
N MET A 152 -6.41 28.99 -7.55
CA MET A 152 -6.69 30.43 -7.59
C MET A 152 -5.45 31.25 -7.97
N VAL A 153 -4.29 30.91 -7.44
CA VAL A 153 -3.02 31.54 -7.82
C VAL A 153 -2.68 31.25 -9.29
N GLY A 154 -2.81 30.00 -9.73
CA GLY A 154 -2.60 29.61 -11.13
C GLY A 154 -3.54 30.34 -12.08
N TYR A 155 -4.82 30.45 -11.72
CA TYR A 155 -5.82 31.19 -12.48
C TYR A 155 -5.52 32.68 -12.56
N ALA A 156 -5.11 33.30 -11.44
CA ALA A 156 -4.77 34.73 -11.40
C ALA A 156 -3.55 35.07 -12.26
N LEU A 157 -2.56 34.17 -12.32
CA LEU A 157 -1.38 34.30 -13.19
C LEU A 157 -1.74 34.11 -14.67
N LEU A 158 -2.53 33.08 -15.00
CA LEU A 158 -2.93 32.79 -16.38
C LEU A 158 -3.90 33.84 -16.95
N SER A 159 -4.78 34.37 -16.12
CA SER A 159 -5.78 35.37 -16.53
C SER A 159 -5.19 36.79 -16.59
N GLY A 160 -3.90 36.96 -16.26
CA GLY A 160 -3.21 38.26 -16.31
C GLY A 160 -3.72 39.27 -15.28
N ILE A 161 -4.41 38.83 -14.23
CA ILE A 161 -5.00 39.69 -13.19
C ILE A 161 -3.92 40.26 -12.25
N VAL A 162 -2.74 39.63 -12.20
CA VAL A 162 -1.58 40.11 -11.44
C VAL A 162 -0.60 40.85 -12.36
N SER A 163 -0.70 42.18 -12.41
CA SER A 163 0.29 43.04 -13.07
C SER A 163 1.45 43.32 -12.11
N ILE A 164 2.59 42.64 -12.31
CA ILE A 164 3.81 42.92 -11.55
C ILE A 164 4.49 44.15 -12.16
N HIS A 165 4.07 45.35 -11.75
CA HIS A 165 4.81 46.57 -12.04
C HIS A 165 6.10 46.57 -11.21
N ARG A 166 7.21 46.13 -11.80
CA ARG A 166 8.54 46.44 -11.26
C ARG A 166 8.79 47.93 -11.48
N ALA A 167 8.70 48.73 -10.42
CA ALA A 167 9.20 50.09 -10.43
C ALA A 167 10.72 50.07 -10.63
N THR A 168 11.20 50.58 -11.75
CA THR A 168 12.62 50.89 -11.96
C THR A 168 12.97 52.16 -11.20
N PRO A 169 14.08 52.21 -10.44
CA PRO A 169 14.51 53.45 -9.82
C PRO A 169 14.95 54.42 -10.92
N THR A 170 14.35 55.60 -10.91
CA THR A 170 14.53 56.69 -11.88
C THR A 170 15.97 57.20 -11.83
N ARG A 171 16.66 57.15 -12.97
CA ARG A 171 17.98 57.75 -13.19
C ARG A 171 17.78 59.06 -13.96
N THR A 172 18.02 60.20 -13.32
CA THR A 172 17.87 61.55 -13.91
C THR A 172 19.07 61.93 -14.78
N PRO A 173 18.83 62.53 -15.96
CA PRO A 173 19.66 63.65 -16.42
C PRO A 173 18.79 64.83 -16.86
N SER A 174 18.97 66.00 -16.23
CA SER A 174 18.33 67.26 -16.67
C SER A 174 19.29 68.05 -17.55
N THR A 175 18.82 68.39 -18.74
CA THR A 175 19.49 69.12 -19.81
C THR A 175 19.46 70.63 -19.56
N ARG A 176 20.57 71.29 -19.95
CA ARG A 176 20.82 72.74 -20.10
C ARG A 176 19.59 73.57 -20.49
N ALA A 177 19.38 74.66 -19.74
CA ALA A 177 18.56 75.81 -20.16
C ALA A 177 19.39 76.74 -21.07
N LEU A 178 18.78 77.21 -22.15
CA LEU A 178 19.29 78.22 -23.08
C LEU A 178 18.27 79.36 -23.10
N GLY A 179 18.71 80.55 -22.73
CA GLY A 179 17.95 81.80 -22.82
C GLY A 179 18.93 82.96 -22.73
N MET A 180 19.21 83.59 -23.87
CA MET A 180 19.94 84.85 -24.03
C MET A 180 18.92 85.95 -24.34
N THR A 181 19.12 87.15 -23.77
CA THR A 181 18.60 88.52 -24.05
C THR A 181 18.47 89.21 -22.68
N GLU A 182 18.95 90.42 -22.38
CA GLU A 182 19.41 91.59 -23.13
C GLU A 182 20.32 92.44 -22.20
N GLU A 183 21.20 93.24 -22.79
CA GLU A 183 21.96 94.32 -22.16
C GLU A 183 21.08 95.58 -22.01
N ASP A 184 21.25 96.36 -20.93
CA ASP A 184 21.39 97.83 -20.91
C ASP A 184 21.34 98.37 -19.45
N GLU A 185 22.44 99.01 -19.01
CA GLU A 185 22.58 100.43 -18.55
C GLU A 185 22.06 100.70 -17.11
N GLU A 186 22.65 101.50 -16.21
CA GLU A 186 23.82 102.40 -16.14
C GLU A 186 24.06 102.75 -14.65
N GLU A 187 25.18 103.44 -14.36
CA GLU A 187 25.79 103.95 -13.10
C GLU A 187 26.73 103.03 -12.29
#